data_AF-A0A0C9Z6C7-F1
#
_entry.id   AF-A0A0C9Z6C7-F1
#
_cell.length_a   1.000
_cell.length_b   1.000
_cell.length_c   1.000
_cell.angle_alpha   90.00
_cell.angle_beta   90.00
_cell.angle_gamma   90.00
#
_symmetry.space_group_name_H-M   'P 1'
#
loop_
_entity.id
_entity.type
_entity.pdbx_description
1 polymer ?
#
loop_
_entity_poly.entity_id
_entity_poly.type
_entity_poly.pdbx_seq_one_letter_code
_entity_poly.pdbx_strand_id
1 'polypeptide(L)' 'IWTNSRYKNISRKIRQFLYKALYSIYKIGEYWTNIPMYEQHVRCTHCNADKESIEHILIDCLNNTNFLVWSLAN' A
#
# COMPACT_ATOMS: atom_id res chain seq x y z
N ILE A 1 -0.95 18.91 -6.39
CA ILE A 1 -0.94 17.42 -6.42
C ILE A 1 -2.22 16.86 -7.06
N TRP A 2 -3.42 17.40 -6.76
CA TRP A 2 -4.71 16.92 -7.30
C TRP A 2 -5.00 17.23 -8.78
N THR A 3 -4.25 18.12 -9.42
CA THR A 3 -4.53 18.60 -10.79
C THR A 3 -4.12 17.62 -11.90
N ASN A 4 -3.31 16.60 -11.60
CA ASN A 4 -2.77 15.66 -12.60
C ASN A 4 -3.40 14.25 -12.57
N SER A 5 -4.30 13.94 -11.63
CA SER A 5 -4.94 12.62 -11.54
C SER A 5 -5.93 12.33 -12.69
N ARG A 6 -6.20 13.32 -13.55
CA ARG A 6 -7.04 13.21 -14.76
C ARG A 6 -6.24 12.96 -16.04
N TYR A 7 -4.94 12.63 -15.96
CA TYR A 7 -4.16 12.27 -17.14
C TYR A 7 -4.79 11.07 -17.87
N LYS A 8 -5.18 11.29 -19.13
CA LYS A 8 -5.96 10.36 -19.97
C LYS A 8 -5.27 9.00 -20.21
N ASN A 9 -3.97 8.91 -19.92
CA ASN A 9 -3.12 7.74 -20.17
C ASN A 9 -3.02 6.76 -18.99
N ILE A 10 -3.64 7.07 -17.84
CA ILE A 10 -3.63 6.14 -16.71
C ILE A 10 -4.82 5.20 -16.83
N SER A 11 -4.53 3.89 -16.88
CA SER A 11 -5.56 2.86 -16.93
C SER A 11 -6.52 3.01 -15.74
N ARG A 12 -7.80 2.66 -15.95
CA ARG A 12 -8.82 2.77 -14.88
C ARG A 12 -8.40 2.01 -13.62
N LYS A 13 -7.73 0.86 -13.78
CA LYS A 13 -7.23 0.04 -12.67
C LYS A 13 -6.19 0.77 -11.83
N ILE A 14 -5.21 1.41 -12.47
CA ILE A 14 -4.17 2.19 -11.77
C ILE A 14 -4.81 3.38 -11.04
N ARG A 15 -5.76 4.09 -11.66
CA ARG A 15 -6.49 5.17 -10.98
C ARG A 15 -7.25 4.70 -9.74
N GLN A 16 -7.92 3.54 -9.82
CA GLN A 16 -8.62 2.97 -8.66
C GLN A 16 -7.64 2.56 -7.56
N PHE A 17 -6.51 1.97 -7.92
CA PHE A 17 -5.45 1.63 -6.97
C PHE A 17 -4.94 2.89 -6.26
N LEU A 18 -4.52 3.91 -7.01
CA LEU A 18 -4.03 5.17 -6.46
C LEU A 18 -5.05 5.87 -5.57
N TYR A 19 -6.32 5.90 -5.99
CA TYR A 19 -7.39 6.45 -5.16
C TYR A 19 -7.51 5.72 -3.83
N LYS A 20 -7.61 4.38 -3.86
CA LYS A 20 -7.72 3.60 -2.62
C LYS A 20 -6.48 3.72 -1.74
N ALA A 21 -5.30 3.88 -2.35
CA ALA A 21 -4.05 4.03 -1.64
C ALA A 21 -3.97 5.36 -0.89
N LEU A 22 -4.28 6.46 -1.59
CA LEU A 22 -4.25 7.82 -1.03
C LEU A 22 -5.30 8.04 0.05
N TYR A 23 -6.45 7.35 -0.04
CA TYR A 23 -7.54 7.47 0.92
C TYR A 23 -7.51 6.39 2.01
N SER A 24 -6.42 5.60 2.11
CA SER A 24 -6.27 4.52 3.12
C SER A 24 -7.48 3.58 3.18
N ILE A 25 -8.09 3.29 2.02
CA ILE A 25 -9.32 2.47 1.91
C ILE A 25 -9.00 0.98 2.08
N TYR A 26 -7.72 0.60 1.91
CA TYR A 26 -7.27 -0.76 2.09
C TYR A 26 -7.30 -1.17 3.56
N LYS A 27 -7.74 -2.41 3.81
CA LYS A 27 -7.81 -3.00 5.15
C LYS A 27 -6.43 -3.51 5.59
N ILE A 28 -5.51 -2.60 5.84
CA ILE A 28 -4.13 -2.88 6.27
C ILE A 28 -3.75 -1.99 7.45
N GLY A 29 -2.81 -2.42 8.27
CA GLY A 29 -2.22 -1.61 9.34
C GLY A 29 -3.24 -0.94 10.24
N GLU A 30 -3.30 0.39 10.16
CA GLU A 30 -4.16 1.28 10.94
C GLU A 30 -5.65 0.95 10.85
N TYR A 31 -6.11 0.33 9.76
CA TYR A 31 -7.49 -0.09 9.67
C TYR A 31 -7.87 -1.04 10.83
N TRP A 32 -6.95 -1.91 11.22
CA TRP A 32 -7.18 -2.95 12.24
C TRP A 32 -7.03 -2.45 13.67
N THR A 33 -6.42 -1.28 13.91
CA THR A 33 -6.28 -0.73 15.27
C THR A 33 -7.62 -0.38 15.91
N ASN A 34 -8.65 -0.18 15.09
CA ASN A 34 -10.01 0.16 15.53
C ASN A 34 -10.89 -1.08 15.79
N ILE A 35 -10.37 -2.29 15.56
CA ILE A 35 -11.12 -3.55 15.71
C ILE A 35 -10.45 -4.39 16.81
N PRO A 36 -11.08 -4.53 17.98
CA PRO A 36 -10.55 -5.35 19.06
C PRO A 36 -10.29 -6.80 18.60
N MET A 37 -9.22 -7.43 19.11
CA MET A 37 -8.78 -8.81 18.79
C MET A 37 -8.13 -9.00 17.41
N TYR A 38 -8.02 -7.95 16.59
CA TYR A 38 -7.38 -8.01 15.27
C TYR A 38 -6.08 -7.20 15.22
N GLU A 39 -5.52 -6.81 16.38
CA GLU A 39 -4.33 -5.96 16.48
C GLU A 39 -3.09 -6.61 15.84
N GLN A 40 -3.07 -7.94 15.76
CA GLN A 40 -2.03 -8.70 15.06
C GLN A 40 -1.93 -8.37 13.55
N HIS A 41 -2.99 -7.89 12.93
CA HIS A 41 -3.01 -7.50 11.51
C HIS A 41 -2.52 -6.07 11.26
N VAL A 42 -2.15 -5.34 12.31
CA VAL A 42 -1.56 -4.01 12.20
C VAL A 42 -0.11 -4.11 11.71
N ARG A 43 0.60 -5.15 12.13
CA ARG A 43 2.02 -5.37 11.84
C ARG A 43 2.24 -6.06 10.51
N CYS A 44 3.40 -5.79 9.92
CA CYS A 44 3.83 -6.50 8.74
C CYS A 44 4.22 -7.95 9.07
N THR A 45 3.63 -8.91 8.36
CA THR A 45 3.93 -10.33 8.58
C THR A 45 5.30 -10.75 8.03
N HIS A 46 5.89 -9.98 7.12
CA HIS A 46 7.16 -10.30 6.48
C HIS A 46 8.38 -9.77 7.25
N CYS A 47 8.35 -8.50 7.66
CA CYS A 47 9.49 -7.85 8.32
C CYS A 47 9.19 -7.38 9.74
N ASN A 48 8.00 -7.70 10.26
CA ASN A 48 7.56 -7.35 11.62
C ASN A 48 7.57 -5.85 11.94
N ALA A 49 7.47 -4.99 10.91
CA ALA A 49 7.29 -3.55 11.11
C ALA A 49 5.98 -3.28 11.86
N ASP A 50 6.00 -2.34 12.80
CA ASP A 50 4.87 -2.10 13.72
C ASP A 50 3.58 -1.67 13.02
N LYS A 51 3.68 -1.07 11.83
CA LYS A 51 2.54 -0.59 11.05
C LYS A 51 2.73 -0.91 9.57
N GLU A 52 1.81 -1.69 9.00
CA GLU A 52 1.78 -1.94 7.56
C GLU A 52 1.01 -0.85 6.82
N SER A 53 1.65 -0.16 5.87
CA SER A 53 1.04 0.83 4.97
C SER A 53 1.34 0.50 3.51
N ILE A 54 0.74 1.24 2.57
CA ILE A 54 1.05 1.04 1.14
C ILE A 54 2.45 1.52 0.81
N GLU A 55 2.91 2.61 1.41
CA GLU A 55 4.31 3.04 1.29
C GLU A 55 5.25 1.92 1.77
N HIS A 56 4.94 1.32 2.92
CA HIS A 56 5.69 0.17 3.41
C HIS A 56 5.66 -0.99 2.40
N ILE A 57 4.46 -1.41 1.97
CA ILE A 57 4.28 -2.53 1.04
C ILE A 57 4.95 -2.28 -0.30
N LEU A 58 5.10 -1.04 -0.78
CA LEU A 58 5.63 -0.70 -2.10
C LEU A 58 7.10 -0.26 -2.11
N ILE A 59 7.63 0.23 -0.99
CA ILE A 59 8.94 0.90 -0.96
C ILE A 59 9.81 0.31 0.16
N ASP A 60 9.30 0.28 1.40
CA ASP A 60 10.15 0.06 2.58
C ASP A 60 10.23 -1.42 3.02
N CYS A 61 9.28 -2.25 2.61
CA CYS A 61 9.22 -3.63 3.07
C CYS A 61 10.40 -4.43 2.51
N LEU A 62 11.12 -5.12 3.39
CA LEU A 62 12.19 -6.07 3.07
C LEU A 62 11.71 -7.30 2.29
N ASN A 63 10.41 -7.38 1.99
CA ASN A 63 9.88 -8.41 1.14
C ASN A 63 10.46 -8.30 -0.28
N ASN A 64 11.13 -9.35 -0.75
CA ASN A 64 11.78 -9.42 -2.06
C ASN A 64 10.85 -9.09 -3.24
N THR A 65 9.53 -9.20 -3.05
CA THR A 65 8.52 -8.91 -4.07
C THR A 65 8.59 -7.47 -4.57
N ASN A 66 8.86 -6.48 -3.70
CA ASN A 66 9.00 -5.09 -4.14
C ASN A 66 10.21 -4.90 -5.03
N PHE A 67 11.36 -5.39 -4.57
CA PHE A 67 12.60 -5.31 -5.32
C PHE A 67 12.43 -5.92 -6.71
N LEU A 68 11.79 -7.10 -6.79
CA LEU A 68 11.50 -7.76 -8.06
C LEU A 68 10.60 -6.91 -8.96
N VAL A 69 9.50 -6.36 -8.43
CA VAL A 69 8.58 -5.50 -9.21
C VAL A 69 9.31 -4.26 -9.74
N TRP A 70 10.11 -3.59 -8.91
CA TRP A 70 10.89 -2.43 -9.33
C TRP A 70 11.99 -2.77 -10.33
N SER A 71 12.62 -3.94 -10.20
CA SER A 71 13.63 -4.42 -11.16
C SER A 71 13.06 -4.69 -12.55
N LEU A 72 11.78 -5.06 -12.65
CA LEU A 72 11.08 -5.32 -13.92
C LEU A 72 10.53 -4.05 -14.57
N ALA A 73 10.47 -2.94 -13.84
CA ALA A 73 9.99 -1.65 -14.34
C ALA A 73 11.11 -0.80 -14.97
N ASN A 74 12.37 -1.18 -14.74
CA ASN A 74 13.57 -0.65 -15.40
C ASN A 74 13.87 -1.41 -16.70
#